data_AF-A0A9D7EVL7-F1
#
_entry.id   AF-A0A9D7EVL7-F1
#
_cell.length_a   1.000
_cell.length_b   1.000
_cell.length_c   1.000
_cell.angle_alpha   90.00
_cell.angle_beta   90.00
_cell.angle_gamma   90.00
#
_symmetry.space_group_name_H-M   'P 1'
#
loop_
_entity.id
_entity.type
_entity.pdbx_description
1 polymer ?
#
loop_
_entity_poly.entity_id
_entity_poly.type
_entity_poly.pdbx_seq_one_letter_code
_entity_poly.pdbx_strand_id
1 'polypeptide(L)' 'MPFTVIVKQEAHNDTVDAYYYYEEKLTGLGEKFLIALQMRYDDIATNPTFFSYIDEDPLKVLRDVA' A
#
# COMPACT_ATOMS: atom_id res chain seq x y z
N MET A 1 18.97 -11.60 0.49
CA MET A 1 17.80 -12.45 0.20
C MET A 1 16.61 -11.52 0.14
N PRO A 2 15.87 -11.46 -0.98
CA PRO A 2 14.68 -10.63 -1.06
C PRO A 2 13.60 -11.19 -0.13
N PHE A 3 12.92 -10.32 0.58
CA PHE A 3 11.78 -10.66 1.43
C PHE A 3 10.53 -10.78 0.58
N THR A 4 9.60 -11.66 0.98
CA THR A 4 8.30 -11.77 0.31
C THR A 4 7.33 -10.76 0.90
N VAL A 5 6.85 -9.82 0.09
CA VAL A 5 5.77 -8.89 0.48
C VAL A 5 4.44 -9.62 0.40
N ILE A 6 3.71 -9.66 1.51
CA ILE A 6 2.36 -10.24 1.58
C ILE A 6 1.37 -9.09 1.72
N VAL A 7 0.54 -8.90 0.69
CA VAL A 7 -0.54 -7.92 0.70
C VAL A 7 -1.77 -8.57 1.33
N LYS A 8 -2.30 -7.96 2.39
CA LYS A 8 -3.54 -8.42 3.04
C LYS A 8 -4.75 -8.09 2.17
N GLN A 9 -5.87 -8.78 2.42
CA GLN A 9 -7.09 -8.59 1.65
C GLN A 9 -7.62 -7.14 1.73
N GLU A 10 -7.52 -6.49 2.89
CA GLU A 10 -7.94 -5.11 3.09
C GLU A 10 -7.12 -4.16 2.20
N ALA A 11 -5.79 -4.31 2.22
CA ALA A 11 -4.89 -3.52 1.38
C ALA A 11 -5.09 -3.79 -0.12
N HIS A 12 -5.48 -5.03 -0.49
CA HIS A 12 -5.86 -5.34 -1.86
C HIS A 12 -7.12 -4.58 -2.28
N ASN A 13 -8.15 -4.56 -1.43
CA ASN A 13 -9.38 -3.80 -1.71
C ASN A 13 -9.08 -2.30 -1.83
N ASP A 14 -8.27 -1.74 -0.92
CA ASP A 14 -7.84 -0.33 -0.99
C ASP A 14 -7.09 -0.03 -2.29
N THR A 15 -6.27 -0.96 -2.77
CA THR A 15 -5.53 -0.83 -4.04
C THR A 15 -6.49 -0.78 -5.22
N VAL A 16 -7.53 -1.61 -5.21
CA VAL A 16 -8.55 -1.65 -6.26
C VAL A 16 -9.36 -0.36 -6.28
N ASP A 17 -9.77 0.14 -5.11
CA ASP A 17 -10.52 1.40 -4.99
C ASP A 17 -9.67 2.59 -5.46
N ALA A 18 -8.39 2.63 -5.06
CA ALA A 18 -7.45 3.65 -5.52
C ALA A 18 -7.24 3.59 -7.04
N TYR A 19 -7.12 2.39 -7.62
CA TYR A 19 -7.01 2.22 -9.07
C TYR A 19 -8.20 2.84 -9.79
N TYR A 20 -9.43 2.48 -9.40
CA TYR A 20 -10.64 3.03 -10.03
C TYR A 20 -10.75 4.53 -9.86
N TYR A 21 -10.44 5.05 -8.67
CA TYR A 21 -10.41 6.49 -8.42
C TYR A 21 -9.47 7.21 -9.40
N TYR A 22 -8.25 6.70 -9.58
CA TYR A 22 -7.28 7.33 -10.49
C TYR A 22 -7.69 7.20 -11.96
N GLU A 23 -8.21 6.04 -12.35
CA GLU A 23 -8.65 5.77 -13.71
C GLU A 23 -9.84 6.66 -14.12
N GLU A 24 -10.75 6.97 -13.18
CA GLU A 24 -11.82 7.94 -13.39
C GLU A 24 -11.32 9.37 -13.60
N LYS A 25 -10.19 9.75 -13.00
CA LYS A 25 -9.61 11.09 -13.17
C LYS A 25 -8.94 11.27 -14.52
N LEU A 26 -8.22 10.25 -14.97
CA LEU A 26 -7.54 10.25 -16.25
C LEU A 26 -7.29 8.80 -16.69
N THR A 27 -7.74 8.46 -17.88
CA THR A 27 -7.51 7.13 -18.45
C THR A 27 -6.01 6.80 -18.48
N GLY A 28 -5.66 5.63 -17.97
CA GLY A 28 -4.28 5.13 -17.82
C GLY A 28 -3.54 5.64 -16.57
N LEU A 29 -4.18 6.44 -15.72
CA LEU A 29 -3.59 6.86 -14.45
C LEU A 29 -3.66 5.74 -13.39
N GLY A 30 -4.70 4.90 -13.42
CA GLY A 30 -4.78 3.72 -12.56
C GLY A 30 -3.63 2.75 -12.84
N GLU A 31 -3.31 2.51 -14.11
CA GLU A 31 -2.18 1.65 -14.49
C GLU A 31 -0.84 2.22 -14.00
N LYS A 32 -0.63 3.54 -14.13
CA LYS A 32 0.57 4.22 -13.62
C LYS A 32 0.69 4.08 -12.10
N PHE A 33 -0.43 4.16 -11.38
CA PHE A 33 -0.48 3.93 -9.95
C PHE A 33 -0.04 2.50 -9.60
N LEU A 34 -0.56 1.47 -10.29
CA LEU A 34 -0.18 0.08 -10.05
C LEU A 34 1.31 -0.18 -10.33
N ILE A 35 1.86 0.42 -11.39
CA ILE A 35 3.29 0.33 -11.68
C ILE A 35 4.12 0.94 -10.54
N ALA A 36 3.74 2.14 -10.08
CA ALA A 36 4.43 2.80 -8.97
C ALA A 36 4.32 1.99 -7.66
N LEU A 37 3.17 1.37 -7.41
CA LEU A 37 2.94 0.53 -6.24
C LEU A 37 3.81 -0.73 -6.29
N GLN A 38 3.90 -1.39 -7.45
CA GLN A 38 4.76 -2.56 -7.63
C GLN A 38 6.24 -2.23 -7.40
N MET A 39 6.72 -1.11 -7.95
CA MET A 39 8.10 -0.65 -7.72
C MET A 39 8.38 -0.45 -6.22
N ARG A 40 7.40 0.05 -5.46
CA ARG A 40 7.55 0.21 -4.00
C ARG A 40 7.55 -1.12 -3.27
N TYR A 41 6.77 -2.11 -3.70
CA TYR A 41 6.86 -3.45 -3.14
C TYR A 41 8.22 -4.10 -3.41
N ASP A 42 8.81 -3.89 -4.59
CA ASP A 42 10.14 -4.38 -4.91
C ASP A 42 11.23 -3.71 -4.03
N ASP A 43 11.10 -2.41 -3.77
CA ASP A 43 11.97 -1.68 -2.84
C ASP A 43 11.87 -2.25 -1.41
N ILE A 44 10.64 -2.47 -0.91
CA ILE A 44 10.38 -3.04 0.43
C ILE A 44 10.91 -4.47 0.53
N ALA A 45 10.71 -5.29 -0.51
CA ALA A 45 11.23 -6.64 -0.59
C ALA A 45 12.76 -6.66 -0.51
N THR A 46 13.42 -5.64 -1.10
CA THR A 46 14.89 -5.55 -1.14
C THR A 46 15.48 -4.99 0.16
N ASN A 47 14.77 -4.09 0.84
CA ASN A 47 15.27 -3.41 2.04
C ASN A 47 14.16 -3.16 3.08
N PRO A 48 13.62 -4.22 3.72
CA PRO A 48 12.45 -4.10 4.61
C PRO A 48 12.75 -3.32 5.90
N THR A 49 14.02 -3.20 6.30
CA THR A 49 14.43 -2.48 7.51
C THR A 49 14.61 -0.98 7.29
N PHE A 50 14.66 -0.52 6.03
CA PHE A 50 14.82 0.90 5.70
C PHE A 50 13.49 1.65 5.72
N PHE A 51 12.42 0.98 5.32
CA PHE A 51 11.05 1.45 5.53
C PHE A 51 10.65 1.08 6.96
N SER A 52 11.11 1.90 7.91
CA SER A 52 10.92 1.70 9.34
C SER A 52 9.46 1.42 9.67
N TYR A 53 9.24 0.44 10.55
CA TYR A 53 8.01 0.24 11.29
C TYR A 53 7.58 1.58 11.90
N ILE A 54 6.32 2.00 11.70
CA ILE A 54 5.71 3.03 12.52
C ILE A 54 5.48 2.36 13.87
N ASP A 55 6.50 2.37 14.72
CA ASP A 55 6.35 1.98 16.12
C ASP A 55 5.47 3.04 16.78
N GLU A 56 4.45 2.56 17.47
CA GLU A 56 3.46 3.33 18.22
C GLU A 56 2.39 4.03 17.35
N ASP A 57 1.19 3.45 17.34
CA ASP A 57 0.02 4.27 17.66
C ASP A 57 0.24 4.76 19.11
N PRO A 58 0.58 6.05 19.36
CA PRO A 58 0.81 6.56 20.71
C PRO A 58 -0.50 6.58 21.52
N LEU A 59 -1.65 6.37 20.87
CA LEU A 59 -2.95 6.50 21.49
C LEU A 59 -3.52 5.15 21.95
N LYS A 60 -3.08 4.01 21.42
CA LYS A 60 -3.70 2.68 21.71
C LYS A 60 -5.23 2.73 21.66
N VAL A 61 -5.82 3.56 20.79
CA VAL A 61 -7.27 3.72 20.75
C VAL A 61 -7.84 2.79 19.69
N LEU A 62 -8.58 1.77 20.16
CA LEU A 62 -9.58 1.10 19.33
C LEU A 62 -10.62 2.16 18.93
N ARG A 63 -10.50 2.72 17.72
CA ARG A 63 -11.57 3.55 17.16
C ARG A 63 -12.69 2.62 16.72
N ASP A 64 -13.67 2.45 17.59
CA ASP A 64 -15.00 2.01 17.16
C ASP A 64 -15.54 3.05 16.17
N VAL A 65 -16.04 2.55 15.04
CA VAL A 65 -16.61 3.34 13.96
C VAL A 65 -17.90 3.99 14.45
N ALA A 66 -18.06 5.30 14.20
CA ALA A 66 -19.34 5.97 14.10
C ALA A 66 -19.31 6.90 12.88
#